data_AF-A0A8H8SNX3-F1
#
_entry.id   AF-A0A8H8SNX3-F1
#
_cell.length_a   1.000
_cell.length_b   1.000
_cell.length_c   1.000
_cell.angle_alpha   90.00
_cell.angle_beta   90.00
_cell.angle_gamma   90.00
#
_symmetry.space_group_name_H-M   'P 1'
#
loop_
_entity.id
_entity.type
_entity.pdbx_description
1 polymer ?
#
loop_
_entity_poly.entity_id
_entity_poly.type
_entity_poly.pdbx_seq_one_letter_code
_entity_poly.pdbx_strand_id
1 'polypeptide(L)'
;MYSLFASMDIPYPGLPPVNFTALMIPGDTPPPNITEADTAVAAKWWPNGVAHSFKSIPVSDGSDGNGWVQADIVLVRLHQAYAPNGTFGAYAYPDHDYITSAVGYDAAICVEEFKPYVVDAYNNTASAPTTLGLVHRGLDFDQSIYAPQPTTIENGVQWGIDSKGKAPAFRAAYINSRNVMLKDNGRDFYYVPNPTASSTPCLEAFGLCKNRMLPYLAGSQPIVARYYSDKTVAYVSVSMFWLGILLFNMLLLGYVVTIFVPRLPLGLPRRDFGVFSWLAAIEGDAILSIPTGVGRYEHLEELKRRGRDIKVRYTAPNESDWALPETERAHREFFERQYTML
;
A
#
# COMPACT_ATOMS: atom_id res chain seq x y z
N MET A 1 25.65 -10.13 0.58
CA MET A 1 25.22 -9.17 -0.45
C MET A 1 25.12 -9.80 -1.83
N TYR A 2 26.09 -10.61 -2.27
CA TYR A 2 26.06 -11.32 -3.57
C TYR A 2 24.72 -12.05 -3.87
N SER A 3 24.18 -12.79 -2.90
CA SER A 3 22.89 -13.49 -3.03
C SER A 3 21.70 -12.56 -3.31
N LEU A 4 21.70 -11.33 -2.78
CA LEU A 4 20.64 -10.35 -3.02
C LEU A 4 20.68 -9.87 -4.48
N PHE A 5 21.87 -9.53 -4.98
CA PHE A 5 22.05 -9.14 -6.39
C PHE A 5 21.69 -10.28 -7.34
N ALA A 6 22.14 -11.50 -7.03
CA ALA A 6 21.81 -12.68 -7.81
C ALA A 6 20.29 -12.95 -7.85
N SER A 7 19.58 -12.75 -6.74
CA SER A 7 18.12 -12.92 -6.69
C SER A 7 17.33 -11.91 -7.52
N MET A 8 17.96 -10.79 -7.88
CA MET A 8 17.37 -9.72 -8.70
C MET A 8 17.85 -9.77 -10.16
N ASP A 9 18.65 -10.78 -10.54
CA ASP A 9 19.34 -10.85 -11.83
C ASP A 9 20.19 -9.60 -12.15
N ILE A 10 20.73 -8.96 -11.10
CA ILE A 10 21.63 -7.81 -11.24
C ILE A 10 23.06 -8.30 -11.04
N PRO A 11 24.02 -7.98 -11.93
CA PRO A 11 25.41 -8.34 -11.71
C PRO A 11 25.93 -7.70 -10.43
N TYR A 12 26.66 -8.48 -9.62
CA TYR A 12 27.23 -7.95 -8.39
C TYR A 12 28.20 -6.80 -8.74
N PRO A 13 27.97 -5.58 -8.22
CA PRO A 13 28.88 -4.47 -8.43
C PRO A 13 30.23 -4.77 -7.78
N GLY A 14 31.33 -4.46 -8.48
CA GLY A 14 32.66 -4.46 -7.86
C GLY A 14 32.78 -3.33 -6.83
N LEU A 15 32.22 -3.53 -5.63
CA LEU A 15 32.31 -2.56 -4.55
C LEU A 15 33.74 -2.52 -4.00
N PRO A 16 34.28 -1.33 -3.71
CA PRO A 16 35.59 -1.24 -3.07
C PRO A 16 35.53 -1.85 -1.65
N PRO A 17 36.63 -2.45 -1.17
CA PRO A 17 36.68 -2.97 0.19
C PRO A 17 36.47 -1.85 1.20
N VAL A 18 35.84 -2.20 2.33
CA VAL A 18 35.59 -1.27 3.42
C VAL A 18 36.90 -0.92 4.12
N ASN A 19 37.02 0.33 4.59
CA ASN A 19 38.11 0.74 5.47
C ASN A 19 37.57 0.89 6.90
N PHE A 20 37.89 -0.07 7.78
CA PHE A 20 37.44 -0.07 9.17
C PHE A 20 38.07 1.07 9.96
N THR A 21 39.35 1.36 9.75
CA THR A 21 40.04 2.45 10.46
C THR A 21 39.40 3.82 10.18
N ALA A 22 38.82 4.02 9.01
CA ALA A 22 38.11 5.25 8.66
C ALA A 22 36.71 5.36 9.30
N LEU A 23 36.09 4.23 9.66
CA LEU A 23 34.71 4.17 10.18
C LEU A 23 34.63 3.98 11.70
N MET A 24 35.57 3.25 12.28
CA MET A 24 35.61 2.93 13.70
C MET A 24 36.24 4.06 14.52
N ILE A 25 35.94 4.12 15.82
CA ILE A 25 36.60 5.08 16.73
C ILE A 25 37.99 4.54 17.06
N PRO A 26 39.02 5.39 17.28
CA PRO A 26 40.33 4.91 17.70
C PRO A 26 40.25 4.01 18.93
N GLY A 27 40.77 2.78 18.82
CA GLY A 27 40.73 1.76 19.87
C GLY A 27 39.65 0.68 19.69
N ASP A 28 38.66 0.92 18.82
CA ASP A 28 37.71 -0.11 18.40
C ASP A 28 38.39 -1.12 17.46
N THR A 29 37.96 -2.37 17.56
CA THR A 29 38.41 -3.46 16.67
C THR A 29 37.21 -4.17 16.06
N PRO A 30 37.26 -4.57 14.78
CA PRO A 30 36.21 -5.41 14.21
C PRO A 30 36.11 -6.74 14.98
N PRO A 31 34.91 -7.37 15.00
CA PRO A 31 34.75 -8.70 15.55
C PRO A 31 35.75 -9.70 14.93
N PRO A 32 36.22 -10.69 15.70
CA PRO A 32 37.07 -11.72 15.15
C PRO A 32 36.34 -12.43 14.01
N ASN A 33 37.04 -12.67 12.90
CA ASN A 33 36.54 -13.26 11.65
C ASN A 33 35.81 -12.31 10.68
N ILE A 34 35.75 -11.00 10.97
CA ILE A 34 35.29 -10.02 9.98
C ILE A 34 36.50 -9.29 9.40
N THR A 35 36.72 -9.42 8.10
CA THR A 35 37.80 -8.73 7.37
C THR A 35 37.25 -7.63 6.47
N GLU A 36 38.09 -6.66 6.14
CA GLU A 36 37.75 -5.59 5.19
C GLU A 36 37.45 -6.15 3.79
N ALA A 37 38.13 -7.23 3.39
CA ALA A 37 37.96 -7.88 2.10
C ALA A 37 36.62 -8.62 1.99
N ASP A 38 36.12 -9.18 3.09
CA ASP A 38 34.86 -9.91 3.13
C ASP A 38 33.64 -9.00 3.41
N THR A 39 33.89 -7.73 3.72
CA THR A 39 32.84 -6.77 4.06
C THR A 39 32.53 -5.88 2.86
N ALA A 40 31.36 -6.08 2.26
CA ALA A 40 30.91 -5.28 1.12
C ALA A 40 30.54 -3.84 1.50
N VAL A 41 29.98 -3.65 2.70
CA VAL A 41 29.48 -2.36 3.17
C VAL A 41 29.56 -2.27 4.70
N ALA A 42 29.99 -1.12 5.21
CA ALA A 42 29.86 -0.78 6.62
C ALA A 42 29.45 0.68 6.79
N ALA A 43 28.83 0.98 7.94
CA ALA A 43 28.45 2.33 8.31
C ALA A 43 28.66 2.54 9.81
N LYS A 44 28.97 3.78 10.18
CA LYS A 44 29.07 4.22 11.57
C LYS A 44 27.76 4.87 11.99
N TRP A 45 27.26 4.50 13.16
CA TRP A 45 26.09 5.13 13.77
C TRP A 45 26.40 5.56 15.20
N TRP A 46 25.80 6.68 15.61
CA TRP A 46 25.96 7.20 16.96
C TRP A 46 24.97 6.51 17.93
N PRO A 47 25.37 6.27 19.20
CA PRO A 47 24.48 5.74 20.24
C PRO A 47 23.58 6.86 20.78
N ASN A 48 22.72 7.39 19.92
CA ASN A 48 21.87 8.55 20.21
C ASN A 48 20.45 8.14 20.67
N GLY A 49 20.24 6.87 21.02
CA GLY A 49 18.93 6.37 21.44
C GLY A 49 17.87 6.31 20.35
N VAL A 50 18.23 6.49 19.08
CA VAL A 50 17.25 6.50 17.99
C VAL A 50 16.93 5.06 17.56
N ALA A 51 15.65 4.71 17.42
CA ALA A 51 15.20 3.35 17.15
C ALA A 51 15.75 2.79 15.82
N HIS A 52 15.83 3.60 14.78
CA HIS A 52 16.38 3.17 13.49
C HIS A 52 17.38 4.15 12.90
N SER A 53 18.29 3.67 12.05
CA SER A 53 19.22 4.53 11.32
C SER A 53 19.46 4.00 9.92
N PHE A 54 19.45 4.91 8.95
CA PHE A 54 19.56 4.57 7.54
C PHE A 54 20.91 5.02 6.99
N LYS A 55 21.50 4.20 6.13
CA LYS A 55 22.60 4.59 5.25
C LYS A 55 22.32 4.06 3.85
N SER A 56 22.24 4.98 2.90
CA SER A 56 22.07 4.65 1.49
C SER A 56 23.39 4.79 0.75
N ILE A 57 23.65 3.85 -0.16
CA ILE A 57 24.87 3.78 -0.95
C ILE A 57 24.48 3.61 -2.42
N PRO A 58 24.89 4.53 -3.29
CA PRO A 58 24.66 4.36 -4.71
C PRO A 58 25.57 3.26 -5.24
N VAL A 59 24.96 2.22 -5.76
CA VAL A 59 25.63 1.12 -6.46
C VAL A 59 25.81 1.47 -7.94
N SER A 60 24.76 2.04 -8.55
CA SER A 60 24.78 2.64 -9.88
C SER A 60 24.15 4.03 -9.82
N ASP A 61 24.78 4.99 -10.50
CA ASP A 61 24.31 6.37 -10.61
C ASP A 61 23.44 6.62 -11.84
N GLY A 62 23.18 5.59 -12.64
CA GLY A 62 22.37 5.65 -13.85
C GLY A 62 23.03 6.36 -15.03
N SER A 63 24.35 6.42 -15.03
CA SER A 63 25.14 6.89 -16.17
C SER A 63 24.94 6.06 -17.46
N ASP A 64 24.55 4.79 -17.31
CA ASP A 64 24.25 3.87 -18.41
C ASP A 64 22.84 4.05 -19.01
N GLY A 65 21.98 4.86 -18.38
CA GLY A 65 20.62 5.14 -18.82
C GLY A 65 19.58 4.09 -18.43
N ASN A 66 19.97 2.94 -17.87
CA ASN A 66 19.07 1.81 -17.59
C ASN A 66 18.34 1.91 -16.25
N GLY A 67 18.54 3.00 -15.52
CA GLY A 67 17.99 3.15 -14.17
C GLY A 67 19.04 3.49 -13.12
N TRP A 68 18.70 3.26 -11.86
CA TRP A 68 19.60 3.42 -10.71
C TRP A 68 19.55 2.17 -9.85
N VAL A 69 20.66 1.88 -9.18
CA VAL A 69 20.71 0.84 -8.15
C VAL A 69 21.22 1.44 -6.86
N GLN A 70 20.50 1.24 -5.77
CA GLN A 70 20.85 1.69 -4.44
C GLN A 70 20.93 0.50 -3.49
N ALA A 71 21.85 0.56 -2.53
CA ALA A 71 21.87 -0.34 -1.39
C ALA A 71 21.60 0.46 -0.12
N ASP A 72 20.59 0.03 0.63
CA ASP A 72 20.20 0.62 1.89
C ASP A 72 20.53 -0.29 3.05
N ILE A 73 21.15 0.29 4.06
CA ILE A 73 21.38 -0.35 5.34
C ILE A 73 20.47 0.30 6.36
N VAL A 74 19.72 -0.52 7.08
CA VAL A 74 18.89 -0.10 8.19
C VAL A 74 19.43 -0.76 9.45
N LEU A 75 19.95 0.04 10.37
CA LEU A 75 20.22 -0.40 11.74
C LEU A 75 18.95 -0.22 12.55
N VAL A 76 18.50 -1.28 13.22
CA VAL A 76 17.38 -1.28 14.17
C VAL A 76 17.92 -1.48 15.58
N ARG A 77 17.40 -0.70 16.51
CA ARG A 77 17.78 -0.68 17.92
C ARG A 77 16.51 -0.61 18.75
N LEU A 78 16.31 -1.59 19.62
CA LEU A 78 15.13 -1.62 20.46
C LEU A 78 15.48 -2.09 21.86
N HIS A 79 15.01 -1.35 22.86
CA HIS A 79 15.18 -1.75 24.25
C HIS A 79 14.36 -3.02 24.53
N GLN A 80 14.99 -4.01 25.16
CA GLN A 80 14.41 -5.34 25.31
C GLN A 80 13.09 -5.35 26.10
N ALA A 81 12.86 -4.38 26.99
CA ALA A 81 11.59 -4.26 27.69
C ALA A 81 10.36 -4.10 26.75
N TYR A 82 10.54 -3.53 25.55
CA TYR A 82 9.45 -3.37 24.57
C TYR A 82 9.26 -4.60 23.68
N ALA A 83 10.26 -5.48 23.61
CA ALA A 83 10.20 -6.74 22.88
C ALA A 83 10.85 -7.84 23.74
N PRO A 84 10.20 -8.25 24.85
CA PRO A 84 10.79 -9.19 25.80
C PRO A 84 11.06 -10.57 25.18
N ASN A 85 10.26 -10.93 24.17
CA ASN A 85 10.43 -12.15 23.38
C ASN A 85 11.14 -11.90 22.04
N GLY A 86 11.69 -10.70 21.83
CA GLY A 86 12.41 -10.32 20.62
C GLY A 86 13.79 -10.96 20.57
N THR A 87 14.19 -11.41 19.38
CA THR A 87 15.54 -11.91 19.12
C THR A 87 16.27 -10.91 18.25
N PHE A 88 17.50 -10.56 18.65
CA PHE A 88 18.32 -9.58 17.95
C PHE A 88 19.70 -10.19 17.64
N GLY A 89 20.34 -9.73 16.57
CA GLY A 89 21.66 -10.22 16.15
C GLY A 89 22.77 -9.85 17.14
N ALA A 90 22.62 -8.76 17.88
CA ALA A 90 23.53 -8.35 18.93
C ALA A 90 22.80 -7.62 20.06
N TYR A 91 23.44 -7.54 21.23
CA TYR A 91 22.92 -6.83 22.39
C TYR A 91 24.03 -5.97 23.01
N ALA A 92 23.66 -4.79 23.49
CA ALA A 92 24.58 -3.91 24.23
C ALA A 92 23.86 -3.16 25.35
N TYR A 93 24.64 -2.58 26.26
CA TYR A 93 24.18 -1.68 27.33
C TYR A 93 24.73 -0.29 27.04
N PRO A 94 24.10 0.48 26.14
CA PRO A 94 24.69 1.68 25.55
C PRO A 94 24.73 2.88 26.50
N ASP A 95 24.08 2.82 27.67
CA ASP A 95 23.97 3.96 28.58
C ASP A 95 23.93 3.53 30.06
N HIS A 96 24.51 4.37 30.92
CA HIS A 96 24.51 4.20 32.37
C HIS A 96 23.12 4.41 32.99
N ASP A 97 22.20 5.07 32.29
CA ASP A 97 20.81 5.23 32.76
C ASP A 97 19.91 4.02 32.41
N TYR A 98 20.39 3.11 31.55
CA TYR A 98 19.66 1.92 31.07
C TYR A 98 20.37 0.61 31.46
N ILE A 99 20.88 0.53 32.69
CA ILE A 99 21.61 -0.64 33.21
C ILE A 99 20.71 -1.88 33.36
N THR A 100 19.39 -1.67 33.48
CA THR A 100 18.45 -2.74 33.86
C THR A 100 18.07 -3.68 32.73
N SER A 101 18.26 -3.30 31.47
CA SER A 101 17.89 -4.12 30.31
C SER A 101 18.75 -3.81 29.10
N ALA A 102 19.10 -4.84 28.33
CA ALA A 102 19.90 -4.68 27.13
C ALA A 102 19.09 -3.98 26.02
N VAL A 103 19.81 -3.27 25.15
CA VAL A 103 19.29 -2.84 23.85
C VAL A 103 19.67 -3.89 22.82
N GLY A 104 18.68 -4.41 22.12
CA GLY A 104 18.87 -5.31 20.98
C GLY A 104 19.20 -4.51 19.73
N TYR A 105 20.14 -5.03 18.94
CA TYR A 105 20.63 -4.46 17.69
C TYR A 105 20.41 -5.48 16.58
N ASP A 106 19.81 -5.04 15.48
CA ASP A 106 19.69 -5.81 14.26
C ASP A 106 19.94 -4.93 13.03
N ALA A 107 20.31 -5.52 11.92
CA ALA A 107 20.57 -4.79 10.68
C ALA A 107 19.94 -5.49 9.48
N ALA A 108 19.25 -4.71 8.66
CA ALA A 108 18.74 -5.16 7.38
C ALA A 108 19.49 -4.46 6.24
N ILE A 109 19.77 -5.21 5.17
CA ILE A 109 20.30 -4.66 3.92
C ILE A 109 19.27 -4.91 2.82
N CYS A 110 18.85 -3.84 2.16
CA CYS A 110 17.86 -3.88 1.10
C CYS A 110 18.50 -3.29 -0.17
N VAL A 111 18.41 -4.02 -1.29
CA VAL A 111 18.90 -3.56 -2.60
C VAL A 111 17.69 -3.12 -3.41
N GLU A 112 17.76 -1.91 -3.93
CA GLU A 112 16.69 -1.31 -4.72
C GLU A 112 17.17 -1.03 -6.14
N GLU A 113 16.37 -1.47 -7.10
CA GLU A 113 16.57 -1.17 -8.51
C GLU A 113 15.43 -0.29 -9.01
N PHE A 114 15.79 0.81 -9.67
CA PHE A 114 14.87 1.76 -10.25
C PHE A 114 15.07 1.77 -11.76
N LYS A 115 14.14 1.18 -12.51
CA LYS A 115 14.22 1.12 -13.97
C LYS A 115 13.21 2.08 -14.62
N PRO A 116 13.59 2.81 -15.69
CA PRO A 116 12.62 3.53 -16.49
C PRO A 116 11.76 2.54 -17.28
N TYR A 117 10.45 2.74 -17.28
CA TYR A 117 9.48 1.93 -18.02
C TYR A 117 8.47 2.83 -18.73
N VAL A 118 8.06 2.41 -19.92
CA VAL A 118 6.90 2.97 -20.61
C VAL A 118 5.65 2.25 -20.10
N VAL A 119 4.60 3.02 -19.84
CA VAL A 119 3.34 2.53 -19.31
C VAL A 119 2.19 2.90 -20.24
N ASP A 120 1.21 2.00 -20.33
CA ASP A 120 -0.06 2.31 -20.98
C ASP A 120 -0.95 3.03 -19.98
N ALA A 121 -1.50 4.17 -20.39
CA ALA A 121 -2.43 4.94 -19.59
C ALA A 121 -3.76 5.06 -20.33
N TYR A 122 -4.84 4.74 -19.63
CA TYR A 122 -6.19 4.90 -20.11
C TYR A 122 -6.75 6.25 -19.64
N ASN A 123 -7.10 7.10 -20.58
CA ASN A 123 -7.73 8.38 -20.30
C ASN A 123 -9.22 8.28 -20.64
N ASN A 124 -10.07 8.35 -19.61
CA ASN A 124 -11.53 8.26 -19.74
C ASN A 124 -12.15 9.61 -19.34
N THR A 125 -13.29 9.97 -19.93
CA THR A 125 -13.96 11.28 -19.73
C THR A 125 -14.72 11.43 -18.40
N ALA A 126 -14.98 10.32 -17.72
CA ALA A 126 -15.71 10.17 -16.46
C ALA A 126 -14.82 9.91 -15.23
N SER A 127 -13.50 9.70 -15.37
CA SER A 127 -12.60 9.48 -14.23
C SER A 127 -11.18 10.00 -14.48
N ALA A 128 -10.37 10.04 -13.42
CA ALA A 128 -8.94 10.29 -13.56
C ALA A 128 -8.29 9.22 -14.46
N PRO A 129 -7.21 9.56 -15.20
CA PRO A 129 -6.47 8.60 -15.99
C PRO A 129 -5.93 7.45 -15.12
N THR A 130 -6.00 6.23 -15.62
CA THR A 130 -5.51 5.04 -14.92
C THR A 130 -4.40 4.37 -15.71
N THR A 131 -3.36 3.90 -15.02
CA THR A 131 -2.31 3.10 -15.65
C THR A 131 -2.81 1.68 -15.86
N LEU A 132 -2.75 1.16 -17.08
CA LEU A 132 -3.15 -0.20 -17.44
C LEU A 132 -2.05 -1.23 -17.18
N GLY A 133 -0.79 -0.84 -17.35
CA GLY A 133 0.35 -1.72 -17.12
C GLY A 133 1.67 -1.18 -17.63
N LEU A 134 2.75 -1.90 -17.30
CA LEU A 134 4.08 -1.67 -17.86
C LEU A 134 4.15 -2.33 -19.24
N VAL A 135 4.63 -1.62 -20.25
CA VAL A 135 4.69 -2.10 -21.64
C VAL A 135 6.09 -2.64 -21.95
N HIS A 136 7.10 -1.77 -21.86
CA HIS A 136 8.49 -2.10 -22.14
C HIS A 136 9.44 -1.16 -21.38
N ARG A 137 10.73 -1.47 -21.38
CA ARG A 137 11.75 -0.63 -20.74
C ARG A 137 11.85 0.71 -21.45
N GLY A 138 12.18 1.76 -20.70
CA GLY A 138 12.20 3.14 -21.20
C GLY A 138 13.11 3.38 -22.40
N LEU A 139 14.19 2.61 -22.53
CA LEU A 139 15.14 2.68 -23.65
C LEU A 139 14.82 1.71 -24.81
N ASP A 140 13.98 0.71 -24.59
CA ASP A 140 13.62 -0.30 -25.59
C ASP A 140 12.51 0.23 -26.51
N PHE A 141 12.83 1.28 -27.27
CA PHE A 141 11.93 1.78 -28.31
C PHE A 141 12.17 0.98 -29.60
N ASP A 142 11.61 -0.22 -29.70
CA ASP A 142 11.70 -1.02 -30.92
C ASP A 142 10.90 -0.36 -32.05
N GLN A 143 11.59 0.38 -32.91
CA GLN A 143 11.00 1.04 -34.08
C GLN A 143 10.32 0.06 -35.05
N SER A 144 10.64 -1.24 -34.98
CA SER A 144 10.11 -2.26 -35.89
C SER A 144 8.76 -2.84 -35.43
N ILE A 145 8.55 -3.03 -34.13
CA ILE A 145 7.26 -3.44 -33.54
C ILE A 145 6.30 -2.24 -33.51
N TYR A 146 6.84 -1.05 -33.31
CA TYR A 146 6.11 0.21 -33.26
C TYR A 146 6.46 1.06 -34.47
N ALA A 147 6.16 0.55 -35.68
CA ALA A 147 6.41 1.25 -36.93
C ALA A 147 5.97 2.72 -36.84
N PRO A 148 6.90 3.69 -37.04
CA PRO A 148 6.56 5.09 -36.96
C PRO A 148 5.50 5.40 -38.02
N GLN A 149 4.36 5.93 -37.60
CA GLN A 149 3.61 6.78 -38.53
C GLN A 149 4.56 7.91 -38.94
N PRO A 150 4.55 8.34 -40.22
CA PRO A 150 5.48 9.33 -40.73
C PRO A 150 5.05 10.71 -40.24
N THR A 151 5.22 10.97 -38.95
CA THR A 151 5.08 12.29 -38.37
C THR A 151 6.47 12.78 -38.05
N THR A 152 6.87 13.86 -38.72
CA THR A 152 8.02 14.69 -38.37
C THR A 152 8.00 14.94 -36.87
N ILE A 153 8.92 14.30 -36.15
CA ILE A 153 9.11 14.55 -34.72
C ILE A 153 9.59 15.98 -34.59
N GLU A 154 8.91 16.77 -33.77
CA GLU A 154 9.32 18.13 -33.49
C GLU A 154 10.71 18.15 -32.84
N ASN A 155 11.52 19.13 -33.21
CA ASN A 155 12.84 19.32 -32.62
C ASN A 155 12.71 19.52 -31.10
N GLY A 156 13.35 18.66 -30.31
CA GLY A 156 13.36 18.73 -28.84
C GLY A 156 12.50 17.68 -28.13
N VAL A 157 11.79 16.82 -28.86
CA VAL A 157 11.05 15.69 -28.26
C VAL A 157 11.99 14.50 -28.05
N GLN A 158 11.99 13.93 -26.85
CA GLN A 158 12.80 12.75 -26.51
C GLN A 158 12.09 11.45 -26.89
N TRP A 159 12.85 10.52 -27.46
CA TRP A 159 12.45 9.13 -27.63
C TRP A 159 12.78 8.33 -26.37
N GLY A 160 11.77 7.66 -25.82
CA GLY A 160 11.93 6.86 -24.62
C GLY A 160 12.24 7.67 -23.36
N ILE A 161 12.60 6.95 -22.29
CA ILE A 161 12.92 7.50 -20.98
C ILE A 161 14.19 6.81 -20.48
N ASP A 162 15.19 7.60 -20.08
CA ASP A 162 16.48 7.11 -19.56
C ASP A 162 16.87 7.80 -18.25
N SER A 163 17.79 7.18 -17.50
CA SER A 163 18.36 7.76 -16.27
C SER A 163 19.58 8.67 -16.49
N LYS A 164 20.07 8.81 -17.72
CA LYS A 164 21.35 9.46 -18.02
C LYS A 164 21.30 10.95 -17.67
N GLY A 165 22.29 11.39 -16.89
CA GLY A 165 22.39 12.78 -16.42
C GLY A 165 21.36 13.19 -15.36
N LYS A 166 20.50 12.28 -14.91
CA LYS A 166 19.41 12.56 -13.96
C LYS A 166 19.73 12.14 -12.52
N ALA A 167 20.96 11.71 -12.24
CA ALA A 167 21.41 11.31 -10.91
C ALA A 167 21.17 12.36 -9.81
N PRO A 168 21.37 13.68 -10.02
CA PRO A 168 21.09 14.68 -8.99
C PRO A 168 19.60 14.75 -8.62
N ALA A 169 18.71 14.71 -9.61
CA ALA A 169 17.27 14.71 -9.38
C ALA A 169 16.83 13.42 -8.67
N PHE A 170 17.35 12.28 -9.10
CA PHE A 170 17.12 11.00 -8.43
C PHE A 170 17.57 11.03 -6.97
N ARG A 171 18.80 11.47 -6.68
CA ARG A 171 19.30 11.56 -5.30
C ARG A 171 18.45 12.46 -4.43
N ALA A 172 18.02 13.62 -4.94
CA ALA A 172 17.14 14.51 -4.20
C ALA A 172 15.78 13.85 -3.90
N ALA A 173 15.15 13.24 -4.91
CA ALA A 173 13.91 12.49 -4.78
C ALA A 173 14.02 11.36 -3.75
N TYR A 174 15.09 10.59 -3.88
CA TYR A 174 15.39 9.42 -3.07
C TYR A 174 15.66 9.80 -1.59
N ILE A 175 16.48 10.82 -1.34
CA ILE A 175 16.73 11.30 0.04
C ILE A 175 15.44 11.87 0.64
N ASN A 176 14.64 12.59 -0.13
CA ASN A 176 13.38 13.15 0.36
C ASN A 176 12.33 12.08 0.69
N SER A 177 12.28 10.98 -0.06
CA SER A 177 11.38 9.86 0.27
C SER A 177 11.78 9.22 1.60
N ARG A 178 13.08 9.07 1.87
CA ARG A 178 13.62 8.55 3.14
C ARG A 178 13.52 9.52 4.32
N ASN A 179 13.54 10.82 4.06
CA ASN A 179 13.41 11.85 5.10
C ASN A 179 12.11 11.71 5.89
N VAL A 180 11.05 11.15 5.32
CA VAL A 180 9.82 10.89 6.08
C VAL A 180 10.03 9.78 7.11
N MET A 181 10.67 8.67 6.73
CA MET A 181 11.03 7.60 7.67
C MET A 181 11.98 8.10 8.77
N LEU A 182 12.89 9.01 8.43
CA LEU A 182 13.80 9.65 9.38
C LEU A 182 13.09 10.62 10.33
N LYS A 183 12.05 11.32 9.87
CA LYS A 183 11.25 12.23 10.70
C LYS A 183 10.33 11.49 11.66
N ASP A 184 9.85 10.32 11.26
CA ASP A 184 8.97 9.48 12.09
C ASP A 184 9.74 8.78 13.21
N ASN A 185 11.06 8.98 13.31
CA ASN A 185 12.01 8.26 14.16
C ASN A 185 11.93 8.56 15.68
N GLY A 186 10.74 8.89 16.20
CA GLY A 186 10.38 8.94 17.63
C GLY A 186 11.35 9.72 18.51
N ARG A 187 11.11 11.02 18.72
CA ARG A 187 12.01 11.92 19.47
C ARG A 187 11.78 11.93 20.98
N ASP A 188 10.76 11.24 21.47
CA ASP A 188 10.28 11.43 22.84
C ASP A 188 11.04 10.57 23.87
N PHE A 189 11.59 9.41 23.45
CA PHE A 189 12.30 8.49 24.33
C PHE A 189 13.36 7.68 23.58
N TYR A 190 14.42 7.27 24.29
CA TYR A 190 15.50 6.48 23.70
C TYR A 190 15.13 5.00 23.56
N TYR A 191 15.50 4.41 22.42
CA TYR A 191 15.40 2.99 22.07
C TYR A 191 13.98 2.41 22.13
N VAL A 192 12.97 3.24 21.83
CA VAL A 192 11.55 2.85 21.82
C VAL A 192 11.09 2.33 20.46
N PRO A 193 9.98 1.54 20.39
CA PRO A 193 9.42 1.11 19.13
C PRO A 193 9.06 2.28 18.21
N ASN A 194 9.21 2.06 16.91
CA ASN A 194 8.80 2.99 15.89
C ASN A 194 7.66 2.40 15.04
N PRO A 195 6.67 3.20 14.60
CA PRO A 195 5.68 2.74 13.61
C PRO A 195 6.29 2.14 12.34
N THR A 196 7.47 2.64 11.94
CA THR A 196 8.27 2.15 10.81
C THR A 196 8.87 0.75 11.07
N ALA A 197 9.01 0.35 12.33
CA ALA A 197 9.52 -0.96 12.75
C ALA A 197 8.42 -1.97 13.09
N SER A 198 7.18 -1.51 13.39
CA SER A 198 6.05 -2.38 13.75
C SER A 198 5.26 -2.90 12.55
N SER A 199 5.45 -2.33 11.37
CA SER A 199 4.95 -2.90 10.11
C SER A 199 6.08 -3.70 9.45
N THR A 200 5.82 -5.00 9.29
CA THR A 200 6.44 -6.01 8.42
C THR A 200 7.66 -5.64 7.53
N PRO A 201 8.58 -6.60 7.32
CA PRO A 201 10.02 -6.38 7.05
C PRO A 201 10.27 -5.67 5.73
N CYS A 202 10.97 -4.53 5.74
CA CYS A 202 11.58 -3.83 4.58
C CYS A 202 10.71 -3.63 3.30
N LEU A 203 9.49 -4.15 3.19
CA LEU A 203 8.74 -4.26 1.94
C LEU A 203 7.60 -3.23 1.92
N GLU A 204 6.89 -3.07 3.04
CA GLU A 204 5.81 -2.08 3.20
C GLU A 204 6.35 -0.69 3.54
N ALA A 205 7.33 -0.60 4.45
CA ALA A 205 8.02 0.64 4.77
C ALA A 205 8.71 1.25 3.53
N PHE A 206 9.20 0.40 2.62
CA PHE A 206 9.77 0.82 1.34
C PHE A 206 8.70 1.02 0.26
N GLY A 207 7.57 0.30 0.31
CA GLY A 207 6.38 0.55 -0.51
C GLY A 207 5.81 1.97 -0.31
N LEU A 208 5.78 2.46 0.94
CA LEU A 208 5.44 3.85 1.27
C LEU A 208 6.44 4.86 0.69
N CYS A 209 7.71 4.48 0.53
CA CYS A 209 8.74 5.33 -0.08
C CYS A 209 8.61 5.40 -1.61
N LYS A 210 8.20 4.30 -2.27
CA LYS A 210 8.01 4.23 -3.73
C LYS A 210 6.99 5.25 -4.24
N ASN A 211 5.84 5.36 -3.58
CA ASN A 211 4.78 6.31 -3.97
C ASN A 211 5.15 7.78 -3.77
N ARG A 212 6.17 8.07 -2.95
CA ARG A 212 6.57 9.44 -2.59
C ARG A 212 7.78 9.94 -3.40
N MET A 213 8.46 9.05 -4.12
CA MET A 213 9.60 9.42 -4.96
C MET A 213 9.18 9.90 -6.36
N LEU A 214 8.14 9.28 -6.94
CA LEU A 214 7.67 9.56 -8.30
C LEU A 214 7.38 11.04 -8.59
N PRO A 215 6.75 11.83 -7.70
CA PRO A 215 6.50 13.24 -7.97
C PRO A 215 7.78 14.06 -8.17
N TYR A 216 8.90 13.65 -7.57
CA TYR A 216 10.19 14.33 -7.71
C TYR A 216 10.97 13.90 -8.96
N LEU A 217 10.52 12.84 -9.64
CA LEU A 217 11.08 12.36 -10.91
C LEU A 217 10.26 12.80 -12.12
N ALA A 218 9.17 13.55 -11.92
CA ALA A 218 8.37 14.13 -12.99
C ALA A 218 9.12 15.31 -13.63
N GLY A 219 9.41 15.19 -14.93
CA GLY A 219 10.01 16.25 -15.74
C GLY A 219 8.98 16.95 -16.64
N SER A 220 9.37 18.09 -17.21
CA SER A 220 8.56 18.85 -18.19
C SER A 220 8.98 18.62 -19.63
N GLN A 221 10.00 17.79 -19.87
CA GLN A 221 10.50 17.53 -21.22
C GLN A 221 9.46 16.76 -22.04
N PRO A 222 9.15 17.19 -23.29
CA PRO A 222 8.23 16.46 -24.13
C PRO A 222 8.83 15.12 -24.52
N ILE A 223 8.05 14.05 -24.32
CA ILE A 223 8.41 12.67 -24.64
C ILE A 223 7.42 12.15 -25.67
N VAL A 224 7.89 11.35 -26.63
CA VAL A 224 7.02 10.68 -27.60
C VAL A 224 6.09 9.71 -26.85
N ALA A 225 4.79 9.93 -26.98
CA ALA A 225 3.75 9.01 -26.52
C ALA A 225 2.88 8.58 -27.70
N ARG A 226 2.38 7.36 -27.65
CA ARG A 226 1.44 6.84 -28.65
C ARG A 226 0.03 6.89 -28.10
N TYR A 227 -0.87 7.43 -28.91
CA TYR A 227 -2.29 7.44 -28.63
C TYR A 227 -2.98 6.36 -29.47
N TYR A 228 -3.78 5.53 -28.83
CA TYR A 228 -4.67 4.58 -29.47
C TYR A 228 -6.09 5.04 -29.22
N SER A 229 -6.84 5.31 -30.29
CA SER A 229 -8.26 5.61 -30.16
C SER A 229 -9.00 4.34 -29.75
N ASP A 230 -9.82 4.42 -28.71
CA ASP A 230 -10.74 3.34 -28.36
C ASP A 230 -11.59 2.97 -29.57
N LYS A 231 -11.54 1.69 -29.94
CA LYS A 231 -12.42 1.13 -30.94
C LYS A 231 -13.47 0.30 -30.23
N THR A 232 -14.71 0.77 -30.24
CA THR A 232 -15.83 0.04 -29.67
C THR A 232 -16.05 -1.25 -30.46
N VAL A 233 -15.63 -2.40 -29.91
CA VAL A 233 -15.71 -3.70 -30.59
C VAL A 233 -17.12 -4.29 -30.54
N ALA A 234 -17.90 -3.93 -29.51
CA ALA A 234 -19.27 -4.39 -29.34
C ALA A 234 -20.18 -3.25 -28.86
N TYR A 235 -21.36 -3.15 -29.46
CA TYR A 235 -22.46 -2.34 -28.97
C TYR A 235 -23.55 -3.27 -28.43
N VAL A 236 -24.03 -2.99 -27.22
CA VAL A 236 -25.24 -3.63 -26.71
C VAL A 236 -26.37 -2.63 -26.89
N SER A 237 -27.20 -2.86 -27.91
CA SER A 237 -28.44 -2.10 -28.06
C SER A 237 -29.58 -2.88 -27.43
N VAL A 238 -30.18 -2.34 -26.37
CA VAL A 238 -31.43 -2.88 -25.85
C VAL A 238 -32.58 -2.27 -26.64
N SER A 239 -33.35 -3.12 -27.32
CA SER A 239 -34.58 -2.65 -27.97
C SER A 239 -35.60 -2.29 -26.89
N MET A 240 -35.85 -1.00 -26.71
CA MET A 240 -36.83 -0.49 -25.73
C MET A 240 -38.22 -1.10 -25.95
N PHE A 241 -38.58 -1.41 -27.20
CA PHE A 241 -39.85 -2.04 -27.52
C PHE A 241 -39.96 -3.46 -26.93
N TRP A 242 -38.96 -4.31 -27.18
CA TRP A 242 -38.93 -5.68 -26.65
C TRP A 242 -38.78 -5.71 -25.13
N LEU A 243 -37.96 -4.82 -24.57
CA LEU A 243 -37.85 -4.65 -23.12
C LEU A 243 -39.20 -4.24 -22.51
N GLY A 244 -39.90 -3.30 -23.14
CA GLY A 244 -41.23 -2.86 -22.73
C GLY A 244 -42.26 -3.99 -22.77
N ILE A 245 -42.26 -4.80 -23.83
CA ILE A 245 -43.12 -5.99 -23.95
C ILE A 245 -42.81 -6.99 -22.82
N LEU A 246 -41.54 -7.27 -22.57
CA LEU A 246 -41.14 -8.20 -21.50
C LEU A 246 -41.58 -7.71 -20.12
N LEU A 247 -41.33 -6.44 -19.81
CA LEU A 247 -41.75 -5.82 -18.55
C LEU A 247 -43.28 -5.80 -18.40
N PHE A 248 -44.01 -5.50 -19.48
CA PHE A 248 -45.47 -5.52 -19.48
C PHE A 248 -46.03 -6.93 -19.28
N ASN A 249 -45.44 -7.96 -19.91
CA ASN A 249 -45.84 -9.35 -19.69
C ASN A 249 -45.55 -9.79 -18.24
N MET A 250 -44.40 -9.42 -17.66
CA MET A 250 -44.12 -9.68 -16.25
C MET A 250 -45.13 -9.01 -15.33
N LEU A 251 -45.52 -7.75 -15.62
CA LEU A 251 -46.55 -7.04 -14.87
C LEU A 251 -47.91 -7.74 -14.95
N LEU A 252 -48.32 -8.15 -16.16
CA LEU A 252 -49.58 -8.89 -16.36
C LEU A 252 -49.58 -10.24 -15.66
N LEU A 253 -48.48 -11.00 -15.75
CA LEU A 253 -48.32 -12.25 -15.02
C LEU A 253 -48.40 -12.03 -13.51
N GLY A 254 -47.73 -11.00 -12.98
CA GLY A 254 -47.84 -10.62 -11.58
C GLY A 254 -49.27 -10.27 -11.17
N TYR A 255 -50.01 -9.57 -12.03
CA TYR A 255 -51.41 -9.22 -11.80
C TYR A 255 -52.33 -10.46 -11.80
N VAL A 256 -52.16 -11.35 -12.78
CA VAL A 256 -52.89 -12.63 -12.87
C VAL A 256 -52.62 -13.49 -11.64
N VAL A 257 -51.36 -13.66 -11.24
CA VAL A 257 -50.99 -14.39 -10.02
C VAL A 257 -51.64 -13.75 -8.79
N THR A 258 -51.68 -12.42 -8.71
CA THR A 258 -52.31 -11.72 -7.57
C THR A 258 -53.79 -12.04 -7.45
N ILE A 259 -54.52 -12.12 -8.57
CA ILE A 259 -55.95 -12.41 -8.64
C ILE A 259 -56.26 -13.89 -8.42
N PHE A 260 -55.52 -14.79 -9.07
CA PHE A 260 -55.84 -16.22 -9.12
C PHE A 260 -55.20 -17.06 -8.01
N VAL A 261 -54.29 -16.51 -7.20
CA VAL A 261 -53.84 -17.19 -5.98
C VAL A 261 -55.00 -17.22 -4.98
N PRO A 262 -55.60 -18.39 -4.69
CA PRO A 262 -56.73 -18.50 -3.78
C PRO A 262 -56.32 -17.96 -2.41
N ARG A 263 -57.18 -17.14 -1.82
CA ARG A 263 -56.99 -16.65 -0.45
C ARG A 263 -56.91 -17.87 0.46
N LEU A 264 -55.84 -17.97 1.26
CA LEU A 264 -55.74 -19.02 2.27
C LEU A 264 -57.02 -18.99 3.13
N PRO A 265 -57.72 -20.12 3.28
CA PRO A 265 -58.84 -20.17 4.20
C PRO A 265 -58.33 -19.81 5.60
N LEU A 266 -59.12 -19.03 6.36
CA LEU A 266 -58.84 -18.47 7.71
C LEU A 266 -58.24 -17.05 7.80
N GLY A 267 -58.27 -16.25 6.73
CA GLY A 267 -58.04 -14.79 6.87
C GLY A 267 -56.63 -14.38 7.31
N LEU A 268 -55.65 -15.27 7.18
CA LEU A 268 -54.24 -14.96 7.39
C LEU A 268 -53.77 -13.95 6.32
N PRO A 269 -53.14 -12.82 6.70
CA PRO A 269 -52.58 -11.89 5.72
C PRO A 269 -51.49 -12.59 4.90
N ARG A 270 -51.47 -12.32 3.58
CA ARG A 270 -50.41 -12.82 2.69
C ARG A 270 -49.06 -12.31 3.24
N ARG A 271 -48.02 -13.15 3.23
CA ARG A 271 -46.63 -12.67 3.31
C ARG A 271 -46.41 -11.85 2.04
N ASP A 272 -46.32 -10.52 2.16
CA ASP A 272 -46.19 -9.63 1.02
C ASP A 272 -44.92 -9.95 0.24
N PHE A 273 -45.07 -10.51 -0.97
CA PHE A 273 -43.98 -10.65 -1.95
C PHE A 273 -43.80 -9.32 -2.72
N GLY A 274 -43.86 -8.19 -2.01
CA GLY A 274 -43.64 -6.88 -2.58
C GLY A 274 -42.17 -6.66 -2.94
N VAL A 275 -41.88 -5.60 -3.69
CA VAL A 275 -40.51 -5.19 -4.07
C VAL A 275 -39.61 -5.06 -2.84
N PHE A 276 -40.15 -4.63 -1.70
CA PHE A 276 -39.42 -4.58 -0.42
C PHE A 276 -39.06 -5.95 0.17
N SER A 277 -39.85 -7.00 -0.11
CA SER A 277 -39.53 -8.37 0.31
C SER A 277 -38.44 -8.98 -0.57
N TRP A 278 -38.43 -8.62 -1.86
CA TRP A 278 -37.34 -8.98 -2.79
C TRP A 278 -36.06 -8.21 -2.51
N LEU A 279 -36.14 -6.90 -2.26
CA LEU A 279 -35.00 -6.08 -1.83
C LEU A 279 -34.43 -6.60 -0.52
N ALA A 280 -35.26 -6.88 0.49
CA ALA A 280 -34.80 -7.48 1.74
C ALA A 280 -34.23 -8.91 1.58
N ALA A 281 -34.66 -9.67 0.57
CA ALA A 281 -34.11 -10.99 0.27
C ALA A 281 -32.80 -10.94 -0.52
N ILE A 282 -32.61 -9.93 -1.37
CA ILE A 282 -31.38 -9.69 -2.15
C ILE A 282 -30.33 -8.96 -1.29
N GLU A 283 -30.75 -8.06 -0.40
CA GLU A 283 -29.90 -7.38 0.59
C GLU A 283 -29.69 -8.19 1.88
N GLY A 284 -30.26 -9.41 1.95
CA GLY A 284 -30.24 -10.26 3.15
C GLY A 284 -28.84 -10.69 3.63
N ASP A 285 -27.82 -10.59 2.78
CA ASP A 285 -26.42 -10.81 3.17
C ASP A 285 -25.69 -9.54 3.64
N ALA A 286 -26.26 -8.35 3.43
CA ALA A 286 -25.61 -7.07 3.76
C ALA A 286 -26.10 -6.42 5.07
N ILE A 287 -27.23 -6.87 5.64
CA ILE A 287 -27.81 -6.28 6.88
C ILE A 287 -27.90 -7.34 7.99
N LEU A 288 -26.76 -7.72 8.55
CA LEU A 288 -26.65 -8.47 9.80
C LEU A 288 -27.04 -7.58 11.00
N SER A 289 -28.34 -7.39 11.27
CA SER A 289 -28.83 -6.96 12.60
C SER A 289 -30.35 -6.90 12.80
N ILE A 290 -31.18 -7.47 11.91
CA ILE A 290 -32.63 -7.56 12.20
C ILE A 290 -32.88 -8.90 12.91
N PRO A 291 -33.36 -8.93 14.17
CA PRO A 291 -33.60 -10.18 14.88
C PRO A 291 -34.68 -10.97 14.12
N THR A 292 -34.30 -12.16 13.67
CA THR A 292 -35.15 -13.12 12.98
C THR A 292 -36.20 -13.66 13.94
N GLY A 293 -37.34 -12.97 14.04
CA GLY A 293 -38.44 -13.40 14.89
C GLY A 293 -39.63 -12.43 14.83
N VAL A 294 -40.33 -12.38 13.70
CA VAL A 294 -41.62 -11.67 13.59
C VAL A 294 -42.71 -12.62 14.09
N GLY A 295 -43.35 -12.25 15.20
CA GLY A 295 -44.47 -13.01 15.78
C GLY A 295 -45.70 -12.99 14.86
N ARG A 296 -46.43 -14.10 14.83
CA ARG A 296 -47.52 -14.45 13.89
C ARG A 296 -48.74 -13.49 13.85
N TYR A 297 -48.74 -12.41 14.64
CA TYR A 297 -49.88 -11.48 14.79
C TYR A 297 -49.49 -10.00 14.86
N GLU A 298 -48.28 -9.60 14.44
CA GLU A 298 -47.91 -8.18 14.48
C GLU A 298 -48.53 -7.39 13.31
N HIS A 299 -49.27 -6.33 13.62
CA HIS A 299 -49.83 -5.42 12.62
C HIS A 299 -48.71 -4.53 12.02
N LEU A 300 -48.84 -4.14 10.74
CA LEU A 300 -47.91 -3.25 10.03
C LEU A 300 -47.64 -1.92 10.79
N GLU A 301 -48.60 -1.47 11.58
CA GLU A 301 -48.48 -0.28 12.43
C GLU A 301 -47.56 -0.50 13.64
N GLU A 302 -47.52 -1.71 14.21
CA GLU A 302 -46.58 -2.09 15.26
C GLU A 302 -45.16 -2.26 14.74
N LEU A 303 -44.97 -2.78 13.53
CA LEU A 303 -43.67 -2.82 12.86
C LEU A 303 -43.17 -1.41 12.52
N LYS A 304 -44.05 -0.51 12.09
CA LYS A 304 -43.72 0.91 11.85
C LYS A 304 -43.42 1.65 13.16
N ARG A 305 -44.05 1.26 14.26
CA ARG A 305 -43.78 1.80 15.60
C ARG A 305 -42.45 1.28 16.15
N ARG A 306 -42.15 -0.02 16.01
CA ARG A 306 -40.84 -0.59 16.35
C ARG A 306 -39.72 -0.01 15.48
N GLY A 307 -39.94 0.12 14.17
CA GLY A 307 -38.99 0.70 13.22
C GLY A 307 -38.66 2.17 13.49
N ARG A 308 -39.60 2.95 14.06
CA ARG A 308 -39.32 4.32 14.53
C ARG A 308 -38.43 4.36 15.78
N ASP A 309 -38.48 3.32 16.60
CA ASP A 309 -37.67 3.19 17.82
C ASP A 309 -36.38 2.38 17.61
N ILE A 310 -36.11 1.88 16.40
CA ILE A 310 -34.78 1.37 16.05
C ILE A 310 -33.87 2.59 15.97
N LYS A 311 -33.27 2.94 17.11
CA LYS A 311 -32.04 3.73 17.13
C LYS A 311 -31.05 2.97 16.25
N VAL A 312 -30.67 3.56 15.13
CA VAL A 312 -29.45 3.19 14.42
C VAL A 312 -28.34 3.33 15.45
N ARG A 313 -27.95 2.22 16.06
CA ARG A 313 -26.71 2.16 16.81
C ARG A 313 -25.63 2.21 15.75
N TYR A 314 -25.13 3.41 15.49
CA TYR A 314 -23.70 3.50 15.33
C TYR A 314 -23.11 2.81 16.56
N THR A 315 -22.21 1.86 16.35
CA THR A 315 -21.35 1.35 17.43
C THR A 315 -20.60 2.56 18.00
N ALA A 316 -21.26 3.25 18.92
CA ALA A 316 -20.60 4.16 19.82
C ALA A 316 -19.63 3.28 20.65
N PRO A 317 -18.39 3.74 20.87
CA PRO A 317 -17.44 3.02 21.69
C PRO A 317 -18.10 2.69 23.03
N ASN A 318 -17.88 1.46 23.47
CA ASN A 318 -18.58 0.83 24.59
C ASN A 318 -18.41 1.72 25.83
N GLU A 319 -19.41 1.83 26.72
CA GLU A 319 -19.27 2.67 27.94
C GLU A 319 -18.08 2.23 28.81
N SER A 320 -17.67 0.96 28.71
CA SER A 320 -16.44 0.43 29.30
C SER A 320 -15.15 1.08 28.77
N ASP A 321 -15.18 1.62 27.56
CA ASP A 321 -14.01 2.19 26.87
C ASP A 321 -13.75 3.64 27.33
N TRP A 322 -14.78 4.32 27.83
CA TRP A 322 -14.67 5.64 28.46
C TRP A 322 -14.15 5.57 29.90
N ALA A 323 -14.24 4.41 30.54
CA ALA A 323 -13.65 4.15 31.85
C ALA A 323 -12.14 3.86 31.78
N LEU A 324 -11.60 3.62 30.58
CA LEU A 324 -10.16 3.42 30.37
C LEU A 324 -9.41 4.76 30.52
N PRO A 325 -8.20 4.74 31.10
CA PRO A 325 -7.26 5.85 31.03
C PRO A 325 -7.10 6.33 29.59
N GLU A 326 -6.92 7.65 29.41
CA GLU A 326 -6.86 8.30 28.09
C GLU A 326 -5.83 7.65 27.15
N THR A 327 -4.73 7.14 27.72
CA THR A 327 -3.67 6.42 27.01
C THR A 327 -4.12 5.05 26.47
N GLU A 328 -4.86 4.26 27.23
CA GLU A 328 -5.39 2.97 26.78
C GLU A 328 -6.50 3.14 25.74
N ARG A 329 -7.30 4.21 25.87
CA ARG A 329 -8.35 4.55 24.90
C ARG A 329 -7.76 4.90 23.53
N ALA A 330 -6.74 5.75 23.50
CA ALA A 330 -6.04 6.12 22.26
C ALA A 330 -5.35 4.91 21.61
N HIS A 331 -4.77 4.01 22.42
CA HIS A 331 -4.12 2.81 21.92
C HIS A 331 -5.12 1.84 21.29
N ARG A 332 -6.30 1.67 21.89
CA ARG A 332 -7.36 0.79 21.37
C ARG A 332 -8.04 1.35 20.12
N GLU A 333 -8.32 2.64 20.07
CA GLU A 333 -8.85 3.31 18.86
C GLU A 333 -7.88 3.21 17.66
N PHE A 334 -6.57 3.25 17.92
CA PHE A 334 -5.54 3.08 16.90
C PHE A 334 -5.60 1.67 16.26
N PHE A 335 -5.71 0.62 17.08
CA PHE A 335 -5.79 -0.76 16.57
C PHE A 335 -7.12 -1.06 15.89
N GLU A 336 -8.26 -0.61 16.42
CA GLU A 336 -9.56 -0.85 15.79
C GLU A 336 -9.67 -0.21 14.40
N ARG A 337 -9.04 0.95 14.18
CA ARG A 337 -8.96 1.59 12.84
C ARG A 337 -8.04 0.87 11.86
N GLN A 338 -7.01 0.17 12.33
CA GLN A 338 -6.11 -0.57 11.44
C GLN A 338 -6.68 -1.95 11.05
N TYR A 339 -7.42 -2.62 11.92
CA TYR A 339 -7.92 -3.97 11.67
C TYR A 339 -9.33 -4.05 11.04
N THR A 340 -10.07 -2.93 10.95
CA THR A 340 -11.36 -2.88 10.25
C THR A 340 -11.23 -2.59 8.74
N MET A 341 -10.02 -2.41 8.22
CA MET A 341 -9.73 -2.24 6.79
C MET A 341 -9.03 -3.47 6.16
N LEU A 342 -9.37 -4.67 6.63
CA LEU A 342 -9.03 -5.95 5.98
C LEU A 342 -10.29 -6.69 5.54
#